data_AF-A0A1F3T1F2-F1
#
_entry.id   AF-A0A1F3T1F2-F1
#
_cell.length_a   1.000
_cell.length_b   1.000
_cell.length_c   1.000
_cell.angle_alpha   90.00
_cell.angle_beta   90.00
_cell.angle_gamma   90.00
#
_symmetry.space_group_name_H-M   'P 1'
#
loop_
_entity.id
_entity.type
_entity.pdbx_description
1 polymer ?
#
loop_
_entity_poly.entity_id
_entity_poly.type
_entity_poly.pdbx_seq_one_letter_code
_entity_poly.pdbx_strand_id
1 'polypeptide(L)' 'MGLPKTVRFDDELEQKVEEYLEANGIKFAQLVNMAIEKFITEPQTITLAPVATKDFLTTAKKAFKKHKDAMDKLK' A
#
# COMPACT_ATOMS: atom_id res chain seq x y z
N MET A 1 7.79 -18.71 -27.42
CA MET A 1 8.98 -18.02 -26.87
C MET A 1 8.70 -17.77 -25.39
N GLY A 2 9.61 -18.18 -24.50
CA GLY A 2 9.40 -18.02 -23.05
C GLY A 2 9.62 -16.57 -22.61
N LEU A 3 8.91 -16.13 -21.57
CA LEU A 3 9.14 -14.84 -20.93
C LEU A 3 10.55 -14.81 -20.31
N PRO A 4 11.30 -13.70 -20.41
CA PRO A 4 12.56 -13.54 -19.70
C PRO A 4 12.33 -13.64 -18.19
N LYS A 5 13.12 -14.49 -17.52
CA LYS A 5 12.95 -14.85 -16.10
C LYS A 5 13.90 -14.13 -15.13
N THR A 6 14.69 -13.17 -15.64
CA THR A 6 15.66 -12.44 -14.82
C THR A 6 14.98 -11.26 -14.13
N VAL A 7 15.06 -11.23 -12.80
CA VAL A 7 14.56 -10.15 -11.95
C VAL A 7 15.76 -9.52 -11.26
N ARG A 8 15.83 -8.17 -11.24
CA ARG A 8 16.78 -7.42 -10.41
C ARG A 8 16.02 -6.80 -9.25
N PHE A 9 16.59 -6.90 -8.06
CA PHE A 9 16.06 -6.28 -6.87
C PHE A 9 16.79 -4.99 -6.56
N ASP A 10 16.11 -4.11 -5.83
CA ASP A 10 16.77 -3.04 -5.11
C ASP A 10 17.52 -3.63 -3.92
N ASP A 11 18.67 -3.08 -3.57
CA ASP A 11 19.56 -3.62 -2.53
C ASP A 11 18.83 -3.82 -1.17
N GLU A 12 17.95 -2.90 -0.80
CA GLU A 12 17.14 -2.98 0.44
C GLU A 12 16.12 -4.13 0.43
N LEU A 13 15.65 -4.51 -0.75
CA LEU A 13 14.68 -5.58 -0.92
C LEU A 13 15.38 -6.95 -0.95
N GLU A 14 16.58 -7.02 -1.52
CA GLU A 14 17.38 -8.24 -1.58
C GLU A 14 17.66 -8.80 -0.17
N GLN A 15 18.10 -7.96 0.76
CA GLN A 15 18.34 -8.37 2.14
C GLN A 15 17.08 -8.93 2.82
N LYS A 16 15.92 -8.28 2.63
CA LYS A 16 14.64 -8.75 3.21
C LYS A 16 14.18 -10.07 2.61
N VAL A 17 14.44 -10.27 1.32
CA VAL A 17 14.13 -11.53 0.64
C VAL A 17 15.01 -12.63 1.20
N GLU A 18 16.32 -12.41 1.33
CA GLU A 18 17.25 -13.39 1.91
C GLU A 18 16.84 -13.80 3.33
N GLU A 19 16.58 -12.84 4.21
CA GLU A 19 16.11 -13.09 5.59
C GLU A 19 14.81 -13.92 5.60
N TYR A 20 13.87 -13.62 4.70
CA TYR A 20 12.62 -14.37 4.59
C TYR A 20 12.84 -15.80 4.07
N LEU A 21 13.72 -15.99 3.09
CA LEU A 21 14.05 -17.31 2.55
C LEU A 21 14.70 -18.20 3.60
N GLU A 22 15.64 -17.66 4.37
CA GLU A 22 16.31 -18.37 5.46
C GLU A 22 15.32 -18.73 6.58
N ALA A 23 14.52 -17.77 7.03
CA ALA A 23 13.55 -17.99 8.12
C ALA A 23 12.50 -19.05 7.78
N ASN A 24 12.11 -19.16 6.50
CA ASN A 24 11.08 -20.08 6.05
C ASN A 24 11.65 -21.35 5.38
N GLY A 25 12.97 -21.45 5.21
CA GLY A 25 13.62 -22.59 4.57
C GLY A 25 13.20 -22.85 3.12
N ILE A 26 12.81 -21.81 2.39
CA ILE A 26 12.28 -21.91 1.02
C ILE A 26 13.29 -21.40 -0.01
N LYS A 27 13.17 -21.89 -1.25
CA LYS A 27 13.97 -21.39 -2.38
C LYS A 27 13.35 -20.14 -2.97
N PHE A 28 14.19 -19.25 -3.47
CA PHE A 28 13.74 -18.03 -4.15
C PHE A 28 12.71 -18.29 -5.27
N ALA A 29 12.91 -19.34 -6.08
CA ALA A 29 11.94 -19.70 -7.12
C ALA A 29 10.54 -20.07 -6.57
N GLN A 30 10.47 -20.67 -5.37
CA GLN A 30 9.20 -20.96 -4.71
C GLN A 30 8.53 -19.68 -4.25
N LEU A 31 9.29 -18.76 -3.66
CA LEU A 31 8.80 -17.43 -3.25
C LEU A 31 8.20 -16.67 -4.43
N VAL A 32 8.91 -16.62 -5.57
CA VAL A 32 8.45 -15.94 -6.77
C VAL A 32 7.16 -16.56 -7.30
N ASN A 33 7.07 -17.89 -7.35
CA ASN A 33 5.85 -18.56 -7.81
C ASN A 33 4.66 -18.26 -6.89
N MET A 34 4.85 -18.32 -5.57
CA MET A 34 3.80 -18.00 -4.59
C MET A 34 3.37 -16.54 -4.69
N ALA A 35 4.32 -15.62 -4.86
CA ALA A 35 4.03 -14.20 -4.99
C ALA A 35 3.24 -13.92 -6.28
N ILE A 36 3.63 -14.50 -7.41
CA ILE A 36 2.92 -14.35 -8.69
C ILE A 36 1.52 -14.95 -8.61
N GLU A 37 1.38 -16.15 -8.06
CA GLU A 37 0.06 -16.80 -7.89
C GLU A 37 -0.85 -15.96 -7.01
N LYS A 38 -0.35 -15.48 -5.87
CA LYS A 38 -1.07 -14.58 -4.96
C LYS A 38 -1.46 -13.28 -5.66
N PHE A 39 -0.54 -12.66 -6.38
CA PHE A 39 -0.74 -11.39 -7.08
C PHE A 39 -1.79 -11.51 -8.19
N ILE A 40 -1.86 -12.64 -8.89
CA ILE A 40 -2.84 -12.89 -9.96
C ILE A 40 -4.21 -13.26 -9.38
N THR A 41 -4.24 -14.02 -8.28
CA THR A 41 -5.48 -14.58 -7.72
C THR A 41 -6.20 -13.60 -6.80
N GLU A 42 -5.46 -12.82 -6.02
CA GLU A 42 -6.04 -11.84 -5.10
C GLU A 42 -6.30 -10.51 -5.83
N PRO A 43 -7.54 -9.98 -5.83
CA PRO A 43 -7.79 -8.66 -6.38
C PRO A 43 -6.95 -7.65 -5.59
N GLN A 44 -6.13 -6.87 -6.31
CA GLN A 44 -5.36 -5.71 -5.83
C GLN A 44 -6.34 -4.62 -5.33
N THR A 45 -7.08 -4.94 -4.26
CA THR A 45 -8.08 -4.06 -3.70
C THR A 45 -7.34 -3.05 -2.86
N ILE A 46 -7.35 -1.80 -3.32
CA ILE A 46 -6.93 -0.67 -2.50
C ILE A 46 -7.81 -0.70 -1.25
N THR A 47 -7.24 -1.17 -0.15
CA THR A 47 -7.90 -1.12 1.16
C THR A 47 -7.87 0.33 1.59
N LEU A 48 -9.00 1.03 1.37
CA LEU A 48 -9.18 2.37 1.92
C LEU A 48 -9.11 2.25 3.43
N ALA A 49 -8.02 2.73 4.03
CA ALA A 49 -7.90 2.79 5.48
C ALA A 49 -9.04 3.67 6.02
N PRO A 50 -9.81 3.19 7.01
CA PRO A 50 -10.85 4.01 7.61
C PRO A 50 -10.20 5.22 8.27
N VAL A 51 -10.53 6.42 7.80
CA VAL A 51 -10.09 7.66 8.44
C VAL A 51 -10.63 7.65 9.87
N ALA A 52 -9.75 7.90 10.85
CA ALA A 52 -10.17 8.04 12.24
C ALA A 52 -11.31 9.08 12.32
N THR A 53 -12.50 8.65 12.74
CA THR A 53 -13.72 9.47 12.73
C THR A 53 -13.56 10.78 13.48
N LYS A 54 -12.70 10.81 14.51
CA LYS A 54 -12.36 12.03 15.27
C LYS A 54 -11.62 13.07 14.41
N ASP A 55 -10.67 12.64 13.59
CA ASP A 55 -9.85 13.53 12.76
C ASP A 55 -10.64 14.05 11.56
N PHE A 56 -11.51 13.20 11.00
CA PHE A 56 -12.45 13.61 9.96
C PHE A 56 -13.44 14.68 10.48
N LEU A 57 -14.05 14.46 11.65
CA LEU A 57 -15.02 15.40 12.22
C LEU A 57 -14.37 16.75 12.59
N THR A 58 -13.15 16.75 13.13
CA THR A 58 -12.44 17.99 13.45
C THR A 58 -12.06 18.77 12.20
N THR A 59 -11.59 18.08 11.15
CA THR A 59 -11.26 18.68 9.86
C THR A 59 -12.51 19.25 9.19
N ALA A 60 -13.60 18.49 9.15
CA ALA A 60 -14.88 18.92 8.60
C ALA A 60 -15.41 20.16 9.32
N LYS A 61 -15.44 20.16 10.67
CA LYS A 61 -15.88 21.33 11.45
C LYS A 61 -15.03 22.57 11.18
N LYS A 62 -13.71 22.43 11.07
CA LYS A 62 -12.81 23.55 10.72
C LYS A 62 -13.11 24.09 9.32
N ALA A 63 -13.33 23.21 8.34
CA ALA A 63 -13.67 23.61 6.98
C ALA A 63 -15.01 24.36 6.92
N PHE A 64 -16.05 23.84 7.57
CA PHE A 64 -17.36 24.52 7.65
C PHE A 64 -17.27 25.89 8.32
N LYS A 65 -16.50 26.02 9.41
CA LYS A 65 -16.31 27.30 10.08
C LYS A 65 -15.64 28.33 9.17
N LYS A 66 -14.53 27.96 8.52
CA LYS A 66 -13.84 28.84 7.56
C LYS A 66 -14.73 29.28 6.41
N HIS A 67 -15.53 28.36 5.87
CA HIS A 67 -16.48 28.67 4.80
C HIS A 67 -17.55 29.67 5.27
N LYS A 68 -18.13 29.45 6.45
CA LYS A 68 -19.09 30.38 7.03
C LYS A 68 -18.48 31.77 7.26
N ASP A 69 -17.31 31.84 7.87
CA ASP A 69 -16.61 33.10 8.15
C ASP A 69 -16.25 33.85 6.86
N ALA A 70 -15.97 33.14 5.75
CA ALA A 70 -15.74 33.75 4.44
C ALA A 70 -17.04 34.29 3.82
N MET A 71 -18.14 33.56 3.92
CA MET A 71 -19.45 33.99 3.42
C MET A 71 -20.00 35.20 4.19
N ASP A 72 -19.81 35.23 5.51
CA ASP A 72 -20.24 36.35 6.36
C ASP A 72 -19.44 37.64 6.08
N LYS A 73 -18.20 37.52 5.56
CA LYS A 73 -17.37 38.67 5.12
C LYS A 73 -17.71 39.19 3.73
N LEU A 74 -18.46 38.44 2.93
CA LEU A 74 -18.92 38.83 1.60
C LEU A 74 -20.30 39.51 1.64
N LYS A 75 -20.88 39.67 2.83
CA LYS A 75 -22.18 40.27 3.09
C LYS A 75 -22.01 41.67 3.69
#